data_AF-A0A920ILQ9-F1
#
_entry.id   AF-A0A920ILQ9-F1
#
_cell.length_a   1.000
_cell.length_b   1.000
_cell.length_c   1.000
_cell.angle_alpha   90.00
_cell.angle_beta   90.00
_cell.angle_gamma   90.00
#
_symmetry.space_group_name_H-M   'P 1'
#
loop_
_entity.id
_entity.type
_entity.pdbx_description
1 polymer ?
#
loop_
_entity_poly.entity_id
_entity_poly.type
_entity_poly.pdbx_seq_one_letter_code
_entity_poly.pdbx_strand_id
1 'polypeptide(L)' 'MNFEHSPKTKELIQKVSLFMDENVYPAEEKYTAEMKAFRDAGNPWQIPKVLNELKQKAKDQGLWNFFLPERGEFFLA' A
#
# COMPACT_ATOMS: atom_id res chain seq x y z
N MET A 1 -0.89 -27.50 -17.97
CA MET A 1 -0.44 -26.14 -17.60
C MET A 1 -0.36 -26.06 -16.10
N ASN A 2 0.68 -25.44 -15.54
CA ASN A 2 0.77 -25.19 -14.10
C ASN A 2 0.35 -23.73 -13.83
N PHE A 3 -0.71 -23.54 -13.07
CA PHE A 3 -1.26 -22.22 -12.72
C PHE A 3 -0.87 -21.77 -11.31
N GLU A 4 -0.06 -22.55 -10.60
CA GLU A 4 0.40 -22.23 -9.26
C GLU A 4 1.36 -21.05 -9.26
N HIS A 5 1.19 -20.17 -8.27
CA HIS A 5 2.12 -19.08 -8.01
C HIS A 5 3.47 -19.60 -7.50
N SER A 6 4.55 -18.85 -7.79
CA SER A 6 5.87 -19.11 -7.22
C SER A 6 5.86 -19.02 -5.68
N PRO A 7 6.79 -19.68 -4.97
CA PRO A 7 6.92 -19.55 -3.52
C PRO A 7 7.06 -18.08 -3.07
N LYS A 8 7.89 -17.28 -3.77
CA LYS A 8 8.05 -15.83 -3.52
C LYS A 8 6.72 -15.09 -3.60
N THR A 9 5.90 -15.38 -4.62
CA THR A 9 4.58 -14.76 -4.80
C THR A 9 3.62 -15.16 -3.69
N LYS A 10 3.60 -16.43 -3.27
CA LYS A 10 2.74 -16.90 -2.18
C LYS A 10 3.08 -16.21 -0.86
N GLU A 11 4.35 -16.05 -0.55
CA GLU A 11 4.81 -15.30 0.64
C GLU A 11 4.40 -13.82 0.58
N LEU A 12 4.51 -13.18 -0.58
CA LEU A 12 4.08 -11.79 -0.76
C LEU A 12 2.57 -11.63 -0.58
N ILE A 13 1.77 -12.54 -1.14
CA ILE A 13 0.31 -12.54 -0.95
C ILE A 13 -0.02 -12.58 0.54
N GLN A 14 0.60 -13.51 1.29
CA GLN A 14 0.37 -13.62 2.74
C GLN A 14 0.74 -12.34 3.49
N LYS A 15 1.91 -11.75 3.21
CA LYS A 15 2.34 -10.50 3.88
C LYS A 15 1.41 -9.32 3.56
N VAL A 16 0.98 -9.20 2.30
CA VAL A 16 0.06 -8.13 1.89
C VAL A 16 -1.31 -8.34 2.53
N SER A 17 -1.86 -9.55 2.51
CA SER A 17 -3.14 -9.84 3.17
C SER A 17 -3.11 -9.49 4.65
N LEU A 18 -2.06 -9.90 5.38
CA LEU A 18 -1.92 -9.56 6.80
C LEU A 18 -1.82 -8.04 7.02
N PHE A 19 -1.05 -7.34 6.18
CA PHE A 19 -0.95 -5.89 6.27
C PHE A 19 -2.30 -5.19 6.04
N MET A 20 -3.10 -5.69 5.10
CA MET A 20 -4.45 -5.18 4.84
C MET A 20 -5.35 -5.35 6.05
N ASP A 21 -5.41 -6.56 6.61
CA ASP A 21 -6.24 -6.92 7.76
C ASP A 21 -5.87 -6.13 9.02
N GLU A 22 -4.57 -6.00 9.31
CA GLU A 22 -4.09 -5.37 10.54
C GLU A 22 -4.00 -3.84 10.47
N ASN A 23 -3.83 -3.27 9.27
CA ASN A 23 -3.51 -1.85 9.14
C ASN A 23 -4.46 -1.07 8.23
N VAL A 24 -4.82 -1.62 7.05
CA VAL A 24 -5.56 -0.84 6.04
C VAL A 24 -7.05 -0.81 6.36
N TYR A 25 -7.69 -1.97 6.51
CA TYR A 25 -9.14 -2.03 6.78
C TYR A 25 -9.54 -1.31 8.08
N PRO A 26 -8.81 -1.46 9.21
CA PRO A 26 -9.13 -0.72 10.43
C PRO A 26 -8.96 0.80 10.29
N ALA A 27 -8.18 1.26 9.31
CA ALA A 27 -7.90 2.67 9.08
C ALA A 27 -8.94 3.37 8.17
N GLU A 28 -9.86 2.62 7.53
CA GLU A 28 -10.84 3.18 6.59
C GLU A 28 -11.78 4.19 7.25
N GLU A 29 -12.24 3.92 8.48
CA GLU A 29 -13.08 4.86 9.24
C GLU A 29 -12.34 6.17 9.53
N LYS A 30 -11.08 6.08 9.98
CA LYS A 30 -10.23 7.26 10.25
C LYS A 30 -9.98 8.07 8.97
N TYR A 31 -9.67 7.40 7.87
CA TYR A 31 -9.50 8.05 6.56
C TYR A 31 -10.77 8.81 6.16
N THR A 32 -11.93 8.17 6.31
CA THR A 32 -13.23 8.75 5.97
C THR A 32 -13.52 9.99 6.81
N ALA A 33 -13.26 9.93 8.12
CA ALA A 33 -13.42 11.07 9.03
C ALA A 33 -12.49 12.24 8.66
N GLU A 34 -11.21 11.99 8.41
CA GLU A 34 -10.24 13.02 8.00
C GLU A 34 -10.64 13.67 6.66
N MET A 35 -11.01 12.87 5.67
CA MET A 35 -11.47 13.37 4.38
C MET A 35 -12.80 14.14 4.46
N LYS A 36 -13.70 13.79 5.40
CA LYS A 36 -14.91 14.57 5.65
C LYS A 36 -14.55 15.93 6.24
N ALA A 37 -13.68 15.98 7.24
CA ALA A 37 -13.24 17.23 7.85
C ALA A 37 -12.59 18.19 6.82
N PHE A 38 -11.80 17.66 5.88
CA PHE A 38 -11.22 18.44 4.79
C PHE A 38 -12.27 19.05 3.85
N ARG A 39 -13.34 18.29 3.55
CA ARG A 39 -14.47 18.80 2.74
C ARG A 39 -15.24 19.88 3.49
N ASP A 40 -15.54 19.66 4.76
CA ASP A 40 -16.26 20.61 5.60
C ASP A 40 -15.46 21.93 5.75
N ALA A 41 -14.13 21.86 5.77
CA ALA A 41 -13.22 23.01 5.78
C ALA A 41 -13.02 23.69 4.40
N GLY A 42 -13.65 23.18 3.33
CA GLY A 42 -13.54 23.74 1.98
C GLY A 42 -12.22 23.45 1.25
N ASN A 43 -11.36 22.58 1.79
CA ASN A 43 -10.10 22.21 1.17
C ASN A 43 -9.90 20.67 1.17
N PRO A 44 -10.53 19.95 0.23
CA PRO A 44 -10.48 18.50 0.15
C PRO A 44 -9.16 17.94 -0.39
N TRP A 45 -8.25 18.77 -0.91
CA TRP A 45 -7.02 18.36 -1.59
C TRP A 45 -5.83 18.16 -0.63
N GLN A 46 -6.13 17.76 0.60
CA GLN A 46 -5.13 17.49 1.63
C GLN A 46 -4.83 15.99 1.71
N ILE A 47 -3.65 15.65 2.21
CA ILE A 47 -3.27 14.26 2.44
C ILE A 47 -3.67 13.89 3.87
N PRO A 48 -4.55 12.90 4.06
CA PRO A 48 -4.90 12.38 5.39
C PRO A 48 -3.65 11.92 6.14
N LYS A 49 -3.58 12.22 7.44
CA LYS A 49 -2.49 11.80 8.31
C LYS A 49 -2.39 10.28 8.35
N VAL A 50 -3.53 9.60 8.41
CA VAL A 50 -3.60 8.13 8.40
C VAL A 50 -2.95 7.53 7.17
N LEU A 51 -3.05 8.19 6.01
CA LEU A 51 -2.45 7.68 4.77
C LEU A 51 -0.92 7.73 4.82
N ASN A 52 -0.34 8.78 5.41
CA ASN A 52 1.11 8.87 5.59
C ASN A 52 1.63 7.85 6.61
N GLU A 53 0.90 7.62 7.70
CA GLU A 53 1.21 6.58 8.69
C GLU A 53 1.24 5.19 8.04
N LEU A 54 0.22 4.85 7.24
CA LEU A 54 0.15 3.56 6.52
C LEU A 54 1.28 3.40 5.49
N LYS A 55 1.58 4.45 4.71
CA LYS A 55 2.68 4.41 3.74
C LYS A 55 4.03 4.15 4.43
N GLN A 56 4.28 4.75 5.58
CA GLN A 56 5.51 4.52 6.33
C GLN A 56 5.58 3.07 6.81
N LYS A 57 4.51 2.56 7.44
CA LYS A 57 4.45 1.15 7.88
C LYS A 57 4.67 0.17 6.73
N ALA A 58 4.07 0.41 5.57
CA ALA A 58 4.23 -0.44 4.39
C ALA A 58 5.70 -0.46 3.93
N LYS A 59 6.37 0.69 3.88
CA LYS A 59 7.80 0.79 3.55
C LYS A 59 8.68 0.06 4.56
N ASP A 60 8.41 0.20 5.85
CA ASP A 60 9.18 -0.45 6.93
C ASP A 60 9.07 -1.99 6.85
N GLN A 61 7.95 -2.51 6.32
CA GLN A 61 7.74 -3.94 6.07
C GLN A 61 8.19 -4.41 4.68
N GLY A 62 8.77 -3.51 3.86
CA GLY A 62 9.19 -3.82 2.49
C GLY A 62 8.04 -4.03 1.50
N LEU A 63 6.81 -3.63 1.84
CA LEU A 63 5.62 -3.75 1.02
C LEU A 63 5.45 -2.52 0.11
N TRP A 64 6.43 -2.27 -0.75
CA TRP A 64 6.50 -1.04 -1.53
C TRP A 64 6.97 -1.29 -2.96
N ASN A 65 6.46 -0.49 -3.91
CA ASN A 65 6.89 -0.49 -5.32
C ASN A 65 6.76 -1.83 -6.07
N PHE A 66 5.75 -2.67 -5.78
CA PHE A 66 5.56 -3.95 -6.49
C PHE A 66 5.35 -3.84 -8.01
N PHE A 67 4.99 -2.65 -8.51
CA PHE A 67 4.83 -2.39 -9.95
C PHE A 67 6.15 -2.09 -10.66
N LEU A 68 7.22 -1.82 -9.92
CA LEU A 68 8.54 -1.62 -10.51
C LEU A 68 9.19 -2.99 -10.73
N PRO A 69 9.63 -3.32 -11.96
CA PRO A 69 10.47 -4.48 -12.16
C PRO A 69 11.76 -4.31 -11.35
N GLU A 70 12.29 -5.40 -10.81
CA GLU A 70 13.67 -5.40 -10.29
C GLU A 70 14.57 -4.88 -11.40
N ARG A 71 15.33 -3.80 -11.12
CA ARG A 71 16.19 -3.05 -12.05
C ARG A 71 16.38 -3.76 -13.38
N GLY A 72 15.71 -3.26 -14.41
CA GLY A 72 15.99 -3.71 -15.76
C GLY A 72 17.49 -3.59 -16.01
N GLU A 73 18.10 -4.68 -16.44
CA GLU A 73 19.20 -4.59 -17.38
C GLU A 73 18.69 -3.74 -18.55
N PHE A 74 18.84 -2.42 -18.43
CA PHE A 74 18.86 -1.56 -19.58
C PHE A 74 20.11 -1.99 -20.33
N PHE A 75 19.92 -2.88 -21.31
CA PHE A 75 20.90 -3.13 -22.34
C PHE A 75 21.36 -1.76 -22.85
N LEU A 76 22.61 -1.41 -22.56
CA LEU A 76 23.32 -0.36 -23.25
C LEU A 76 23.41 -0.81 -24.70
N ALA A 77 22.62 -0.16 -25.56
CA ALA A 77 22.85 -0.09 -26.99
C ALA A 77 23.27 1.36 -27.31
#